data_AF-A0A497I013-F1
#
_entry.id   AF-A0A497I013-F1
#
_cell.length_a   1.000
_cell.length_b   1.000
_cell.length_c   1.000
_cell.angle_alpha   90.00
_cell.angle_beta   90.00
_cell.angle_gamma   90.00
#
_symmetry.space_group_name_H-M   'P 1'
#
loop_
_entity.id
_entity.type
_entity.pdbx_description
1 polymer ?
#
loop_
_entity_poly.entity_id
_entity_poly.type
_entity_poly.pdbx_seq_one_letter_code
_entity_poly.pdbx_strand_id
1 'polypeptide(L)'
;LISKSSESKNIKFKEVKLVEEIRDRYKNIEKFFSEFSNAFDTSDKKAAFLEGVLTSFLLGVQYAKRGSTPFRKKLQGLKLNKRKIRRLLPEIIEKLRAYDTAYSDIEELISKYFIEADENSWTISDDEISYYFALGLNLGKIFKGGDKNE
;
A
#
# COMPACT_ATOMS: atom_id res chain seq x y z
N LEU A 1 1.14 8.07 -40.66
CA LEU A 1 2.30 7.23 -40.24
C LEU A 1 3.09 7.85 -39.07
N ILE A 2 3.28 9.18 -39.03
CA ILE A 2 4.04 9.87 -37.97
C ILE A 2 3.34 9.84 -36.59
N SER A 3 2.00 9.93 -36.54
CA SER A 3 1.21 9.96 -35.28
C SER A 3 1.26 8.66 -34.46
N LYS A 4 1.21 7.48 -35.11
CA LYS A 4 1.30 6.19 -34.42
C LYS A 4 2.69 5.95 -33.79
N SER A 5 3.74 6.52 -34.38
CA SER A 5 5.12 6.41 -33.88
C SER A 5 5.36 7.26 -32.63
N SER A 6 4.81 8.48 -32.57
CA SER A 6 4.87 9.34 -31.39
C SER A 6 4.06 8.80 -30.22
N GLU A 7 2.87 8.26 -30.48
CA GLU A 7 2.01 7.66 -29.45
C GLU A 7 2.63 6.41 -28.83
N SER A 8 3.22 5.53 -29.66
CA SER A 8 3.94 4.34 -29.20
C SER A 8 5.17 4.68 -28.34
N LYS A 9 5.93 5.74 -28.70
CA LYS A 9 7.06 6.22 -27.88
C LYS A 9 6.60 6.74 -26.52
N ASN A 10 5.47 7.44 -26.47
CA ASN A 10 4.94 8.02 -25.23
C ASN A 10 4.41 6.92 -24.29
N ILE A 11 3.77 5.88 -24.83
CA ILE A 11 3.36 4.69 -24.06
C ILE A 11 4.59 4.01 -23.44
N LYS A 12 5.62 3.72 -24.26
CA LYS A 12 6.84 3.08 -23.78
C LYS A 12 7.57 3.89 -22.69
N PHE A 13 7.58 5.22 -22.82
CA PHE A 13 8.16 6.11 -21.80
C PHE A 13 7.39 6.04 -20.47
N LYS A 14 6.05 6.05 -20.51
CA LYS A 14 5.21 5.90 -19.31
C LYS A 14 5.40 4.55 -18.63
N GLU A 15 5.50 3.47 -19.41
CA GLU A 15 5.78 2.13 -18.88
C GLU A 15 7.14 2.07 -18.18
N VAL A 16 8.20 2.60 -18.79
CA VAL A 16 9.54 2.65 -18.18
C VAL A 16 9.51 3.42 -16.87
N LYS A 17 8.89 4.61 -16.86
CA LYS A 17 8.76 5.42 -15.64
C LYS A 17 7.99 4.69 -14.54
N LEU A 18 6.89 4.01 -14.88
CA LEU A 18 6.12 3.22 -13.91
C LEU A 18 6.94 2.08 -13.31
N VAL A 19 7.73 1.37 -14.14
CA VAL A 19 8.60 0.29 -13.69
C VAL A 19 9.69 0.81 -12.75
N GLU A 20 10.28 1.99 -13.04
CA GLU A 20 11.23 2.65 -12.16
C GLU A 20 10.59 3.05 -10.82
N GLU A 21 9.40 3.66 -10.85
CA GLU A 21 8.66 4.03 -9.63
C GLU A 21 8.33 2.81 -8.76
N ILE A 22 7.92 1.70 -9.36
CA ILE A 22 7.66 0.44 -8.65
C ILE A 22 8.95 -0.09 -8.02
N ARG A 23 10.05 -0.12 -8.78
CA ARG A 23 11.34 -0.60 -8.29
C ARG A 23 11.84 0.25 -7.13
N ASP A 24 11.74 1.57 -7.23
CA ASP A 24 12.19 2.49 -6.18
C ASP A 24 11.31 2.38 -4.93
N ARG A 25 10.00 2.23 -5.09
CA ARG A 25 9.09 2.00 -3.96
C ARG A 25 9.42 0.71 -3.22
N TYR A 26 9.63 -0.37 -3.95
CA TYR A 26 10.02 -1.66 -3.39
C TYR A 26 11.31 -1.54 -2.58
N LYS A 27 12.36 -0.92 -3.15
CA LYS A 27 13.63 -0.67 -2.45
C LYS A 27 13.45 0.19 -1.18
N ASN A 28 12.62 1.22 -1.25
CA ASN A 28 12.37 2.09 -0.09
C ASN A 28 11.66 1.36 1.04
N ILE A 29 10.73 0.45 0.73
CA ILE A 29 10.06 -0.39 1.72
C ILE A 29 11.04 -1.38 2.35
N GLU A 30 11.86 -2.06 1.53
CA GLU A 30 12.89 -2.97 2.06
C GLU A 30 13.89 -2.24 2.95
N LYS A 31 14.35 -1.06 2.53
CA LYS A 31 15.23 -0.21 3.33
C LYS A 31 14.56 0.19 4.65
N PHE A 32 13.31 0.61 4.63
CA PHE A 32 12.56 0.98 5.84
C PHE A 32 12.46 -0.19 6.82
N PHE A 33 12.10 -1.39 6.34
CA PHE A 33 12.07 -2.57 7.20
C PHE A 33 13.45 -3.00 7.69
N SER A 34 14.50 -2.79 6.91
CA SER A 34 15.88 -3.04 7.36
C SER A 34 16.32 -2.05 8.43
N GLU A 35 15.95 -0.77 8.30
CA GLU A 35 16.29 0.29 9.25
C GLU A 35 15.57 0.11 10.59
N PHE A 36 14.32 -0.34 10.56
CA PHE A 36 13.49 -0.57 11.74
C PHE A 36 13.27 -2.06 12.02
N SER A 37 14.29 -2.89 11.77
CA SER A 37 14.18 -4.36 11.80
C SER A 37 13.67 -4.94 13.12
N ASN A 38 14.00 -4.32 14.26
CA ASN A 38 13.46 -4.74 15.56
C ASN A 38 11.94 -4.49 15.70
N ALA A 39 11.43 -3.42 15.10
CA ALA A 39 9.99 -3.09 15.11
C ALA A 39 9.22 -3.93 14.08
N PHE A 40 9.87 -4.33 12.97
CA PHE A 40 9.29 -5.12 11.89
C PHE A 40 10.00 -6.48 11.76
N ASP A 41 10.12 -7.18 12.87
CA ASP A 41 10.79 -8.49 13.00
C ASP A 41 9.97 -9.66 12.45
N THR A 42 8.67 -9.46 12.26
CA THR A 42 7.68 -10.51 11.95
C THR A 42 6.78 -10.11 10.77
N SER A 43 6.30 -11.10 10.02
CA SER A 43 5.55 -10.87 8.78
C SER A 43 4.14 -10.29 9.05
N ASP A 44 3.50 -10.61 10.18
CA ASP A 44 2.23 -10.02 10.59
C ASP A 44 2.32 -8.51 10.86
N LYS A 45 3.40 -8.04 11.52
CA LYS A 45 3.70 -6.61 11.70
C LYS A 45 3.89 -5.89 10.37
N LYS A 46 4.69 -6.47 9.47
CA LYS A 46 4.92 -5.93 8.13
C LYS A 46 3.64 -5.87 7.30
N ALA A 47 2.81 -6.90 7.37
CA ALA A 47 1.57 -6.97 6.61
C ALA A 47 0.56 -5.92 7.10
N ALA A 48 0.33 -5.83 8.41
CA ALA A 48 -0.57 -4.82 8.99
C ALA A 48 -0.12 -3.40 8.63
N PHE A 49 1.18 -3.14 8.70
CA PHE A 49 1.77 -1.87 8.27
C PHE A 49 1.54 -1.57 6.79
N LEU A 50 1.87 -2.49 5.89
CA LEU A 50 1.72 -2.25 4.45
C LEU A 50 0.27 -2.10 4.03
N GLU A 51 -0.67 -2.80 4.67
CA GLU A 51 -2.09 -2.59 4.42
C GLU A 51 -2.55 -1.18 4.87
N GLY A 52 -1.98 -0.67 5.95
CA GLY A 52 -2.10 0.74 6.34
C GLY A 52 -1.57 1.69 5.25
N VAL A 53 -0.39 1.40 4.67
CA VAL A 53 0.20 2.17 3.57
C VAL A 53 -0.72 2.18 2.34
N LEU A 54 -1.22 1.01 1.91
CA LEU A 54 -2.13 0.89 0.78
C LEU A 54 -3.45 1.64 1.03
N THR A 55 -3.95 1.57 2.26
CA THR A 55 -5.11 2.37 2.67
C THR A 55 -4.81 3.86 2.55
N SER A 56 -3.65 4.33 2.99
CA SER A 56 -3.22 5.73 2.84
C SER A 56 -3.27 6.19 1.38
N PHE A 57 -2.79 5.34 0.47
CA PHE A 57 -2.85 5.61 -0.97
C PHE A 57 -4.28 5.72 -1.48
N LEU A 58 -5.15 4.77 -1.12
CA LEU A 58 -6.57 4.83 -1.47
C LEU A 58 -7.21 6.13 -0.97
N LEU A 59 -6.98 6.51 0.28
CA LEU A 59 -7.53 7.76 0.82
C LEU A 59 -7.01 8.98 0.06
N GLY A 60 -5.73 8.99 -0.31
CA GLY A 60 -5.16 10.03 -1.18
C GLY A 60 -5.85 10.12 -2.53
N VAL A 61 -6.09 8.98 -3.20
CA VAL A 61 -6.83 8.91 -4.47
C VAL A 61 -8.26 9.41 -4.32
N GLN A 62 -8.97 8.98 -3.27
CA GLN A 62 -10.34 9.43 -2.99
C GLN A 62 -10.40 10.95 -2.80
N TYR A 63 -9.47 11.49 -2.01
CA TYR A 63 -9.42 12.92 -1.76
C TYR A 63 -9.12 13.72 -3.04
N ALA A 64 -8.13 13.29 -3.82
CA ALA A 64 -7.77 13.95 -5.07
C ALA A 64 -8.93 13.96 -6.08
N LYS A 65 -9.72 12.87 -6.17
CA LYS A 65 -10.83 12.79 -7.14
C LYS A 65 -12.15 13.41 -6.65
N ARG A 66 -12.41 13.44 -5.34
CA ARG A 66 -13.75 13.76 -4.79
C ARG A 66 -13.75 14.74 -3.61
N GLY A 67 -12.60 15.25 -3.17
CA GLY A 67 -12.48 16.12 -1.99
C GLY A 67 -12.89 15.47 -0.67
N SER A 68 -13.07 14.15 -0.64
CA SER A 68 -13.54 13.40 0.54
C SER A 68 -12.96 11.99 0.58
N THR A 69 -12.98 11.36 1.74
CA THR A 69 -12.36 10.04 1.98
C THR A 69 -13.35 9.02 2.56
N PRO A 70 -14.40 8.64 1.82
CA PRO A 70 -15.48 7.79 2.35
C PRO A 70 -15.00 6.43 2.86
N PHE A 71 -13.87 5.92 2.38
CA PHE A 71 -13.30 4.66 2.88
C PHE A 71 -12.88 4.73 4.36
N ARG A 72 -12.57 5.93 4.90
CA ARG A 72 -12.26 6.09 6.34
C ARG A 72 -13.34 5.54 7.26
N LYS A 73 -14.62 5.61 6.84
CA LYS A 73 -15.75 5.07 7.63
C LYS A 73 -15.66 3.55 7.83
N LYS A 74 -15.00 2.82 6.92
CA LYS A 74 -14.79 1.37 7.02
C LYS A 74 -13.73 0.97 8.04
N LEU A 75 -12.86 1.90 8.44
CA LEU A 75 -11.78 1.61 9.40
C LEU A 75 -12.28 1.48 10.85
N GLN A 76 -13.56 1.77 11.13
CA GLN A 76 -14.22 1.55 12.44
C GLN A 76 -13.42 2.09 13.64
N GLY A 77 -12.86 3.30 13.51
CA GLY A 77 -12.04 3.91 14.56
C GLY A 77 -10.71 3.18 14.81
N LEU A 78 -10.21 2.47 13.80
CA LEU A 78 -8.99 1.66 13.84
C LEU A 78 -9.02 0.52 14.85
N LYS A 79 -10.21 0.08 15.29
CA LYS A 79 -10.35 -1.15 16.09
C LYS A 79 -10.25 -2.36 15.17
N LEU A 80 -9.03 -2.74 14.82
CA LEU A 80 -8.72 -3.80 13.86
C LEU A 80 -8.38 -5.11 14.56
N ASN A 81 -8.57 -6.20 13.85
CA ASN A 81 -8.17 -7.54 14.26
C ASN A 81 -7.82 -8.36 13.03
N LYS A 82 -7.24 -9.55 13.22
CA LYS A 82 -6.80 -10.43 12.14
C LYS A 82 -7.87 -10.68 11.07
N ARG A 83 -9.12 -10.90 11.49
CA ARG A 83 -10.25 -11.11 10.57
C ARG A 83 -10.56 -9.85 9.77
N LYS A 84 -10.51 -8.67 10.40
CA LYS A 84 -10.82 -7.40 9.76
C LYS A 84 -9.78 -7.01 8.72
N ILE A 85 -8.49 -7.11 9.04
CA ILE A 85 -7.41 -6.78 8.09
C ILE A 85 -7.45 -7.68 6.86
N ARG A 86 -7.63 -9.00 7.02
CA ARG A 86 -7.83 -9.90 5.87
C ARG A 86 -9.02 -9.53 4.98
N ARG A 87 -10.09 -8.99 5.57
CA ARG A 87 -11.25 -8.50 4.83
C ARG A 87 -11.01 -7.14 4.19
N LEU A 88 -10.18 -6.30 4.78
CA LEU A 88 -9.86 -4.97 4.24
C LEU A 88 -9.11 -5.08 2.92
N LEU A 89 -8.15 -5.99 2.79
CA LEU A 89 -7.35 -6.14 1.56
C LEU A 89 -8.19 -6.22 0.27
N PRO A 90 -9.13 -7.16 0.09
CA PRO A 90 -9.96 -7.20 -1.12
C PRO A 90 -10.85 -5.95 -1.26
N GLU A 91 -11.34 -5.37 -0.16
CA GLU A 91 -12.13 -4.13 -0.21
C GLU A 91 -11.29 -2.92 -0.65
N ILE A 92 -10.03 -2.83 -0.25
CA ILE A 92 -9.09 -1.78 -0.67
C ILE A 92 -8.77 -1.94 -2.16
N ILE A 93 -8.46 -3.16 -2.60
CA ILE A 93 -8.18 -3.47 -4.01
C ILE A 93 -9.38 -3.11 -4.89
N GLU A 94 -10.58 -3.56 -4.53
CA GLU A 94 -11.82 -3.25 -5.26
C GLU A 94 -12.02 -1.74 -5.39
N LYS A 95 -11.78 -0.97 -4.32
CA LYS A 95 -11.93 0.48 -4.36
C LYS A 95 -10.86 1.15 -5.20
N LEU A 96 -9.60 0.72 -5.13
CA LEU A 96 -8.55 1.24 -6.02
C LEU A 96 -8.89 1.00 -7.49
N ARG A 97 -9.37 -0.20 -7.83
CA ARG A 97 -9.81 -0.52 -9.20
C ARG A 97 -11.01 0.31 -9.64
N ALA A 98 -11.96 0.60 -8.75
CA ALA A 98 -13.06 1.53 -9.02
C ALA A 98 -12.61 2.99 -9.30
N TYR A 99 -11.34 3.31 -9.00
CA TYR A 99 -10.70 4.58 -9.37
C TYR A 99 -9.69 4.41 -10.52
N ASP A 100 -9.72 3.31 -11.26
CA ASP A 100 -8.78 2.99 -12.35
C ASP A 100 -7.31 3.09 -11.89
N THR A 101 -7.05 2.68 -10.64
CA THR A 101 -5.72 2.76 -10.02
C THR A 101 -5.34 1.41 -9.43
N ALA A 102 -4.04 1.11 -9.44
CA ALA A 102 -3.48 -0.08 -8.83
C ALA A 102 -2.13 0.24 -8.21
N TYR A 103 -1.82 -0.40 -7.08
CA TYR A 103 -0.49 -0.37 -6.46
C TYR A 103 -0.04 -1.83 -6.31
N SER A 104 0.05 -2.53 -7.43
CA SER A 104 0.22 -3.98 -7.50
C SER A 104 1.45 -4.49 -6.74
N ASP A 105 2.51 -3.69 -6.68
CA ASP A 105 3.73 -3.95 -5.92
C ASP A 105 3.49 -3.98 -4.40
N ILE A 106 2.64 -3.09 -3.88
CA ILE A 106 2.23 -3.10 -2.48
C ILE A 106 1.23 -4.23 -2.22
N GLU A 107 0.28 -4.43 -3.13
CA GLU A 107 -0.70 -5.53 -3.05
C GLU A 107 0.01 -6.90 -2.99
N GLU A 108 1.05 -7.10 -3.81
CA GLU A 108 1.90 -8.30 -3.82
C GLU A 108 2.66 -8.49 -2.51
N LEU A 109 3.31 -7.43 -2.01
CA LEU A 109 4.04 -7.47 -0.74
C LEU A 109 3.12 -7.80 0.45
N ILE A 110 1.94 -7.18 0.54
CA ILE A 110 0.94 -7.49 1.58
C ILE A 110 0.54 -8.96 1.47
N SER A 111 0.25 -9.44 0.25
CA SER A 111 -0.17 -10.82 0.01
C SER A 111 0.91 -11.82 0.47
N LYS A 112 2.18 -11.55 0.12
CA LYS A 112 3.32 -12.35 0.58
C LYS A 112 3.40 -12.39 2.10
N TYR A 113 3.40 -11.24 2.76
CA TYR A 113 3.53 -11.19 4.22
C TYR A 113 2.30 -11.76 4.96
N PHE A 114 1.09 -11.64 4.41
CA PHE A 114 -0.08 -12.34 4.95
C PHE A 114 0.06 -13.86 4.86
N ILE A 115 0.53 -14.40 3.74
CA ILE A 115 0.79 -15.84 3.61
C ILE A 115 1.85 -16.27 4.63
N GLU A 116 2.97 -15.56 4.72
CA GLU A 116 4.03 -15.87 5.70
C GLU A 116 3.53 -15.78 7.16
N ALA A 117 2.68 -14.80 7.48
CA ALA A 117 2.06 -14.68 8.80
C ALA A 117 1.07 -15.82 9.08
N ASP A 118 0.38 -16.31 8.05
CA ASP A 118 -0.54 -17.43 8.16
C ASP A 118 0.20 -18.75 8.43
N GLU A 119 1.34 -18.96 7.76
CA GLU A 119 2.21 -20.12 7.96
C GLU A 119 2.92 -20.10 9.32
N ASN A 120 3.42 -18.93 9.75
CA ASN A 120 4.20 -18.81 10.99
C ASN A 120 3.34 -18.53 12.24
N SER A 121 2.02 -18.56 12.10
CA SER A 121 1.05 -18.06 13.08
C SER A 121 1.15 -16.56 13.35
N TRP A 122 -0.01 -15.93 13.51
CA TRP A 122 -0.08 -14.52 13.91
C TRP A 122 0.26 -14.41 15.39
N THR A 123 1.26 -13.59 15.71
CA THR A 123 1.81 -13.43 17.06
C THR A 123 1.38 -12.13 17.72
N ILE A 124 1.03 -11.12 16.92
CA ILE A 124 0.63 -9.82 17.42
C ILE A 124 -0.84 -9.77 17.86
N SER A 125 -1.11 -8.95 18.88
CA SER A 125 -2.46 -8.70 19.41
C SER A 125 -3.32 -7.83 18.47
N ASP A 126 -4.64 -7.78 18.72
CA ASP A 126 -5.56 -6.89 17.99
C ASP A 126 -5.16 -5.40 18.12
N ASP A 127 -4.65 -5.00 19.28
CA ASP A 127 -4.15 -3.65 19.52
C ASP A 127 -2.86 -3.38 18.73
N GLU A 128 -1.95 -4.35 18.63
CA GLU A 128 -0.76 -4.23 17.80
C GLU A 128 -1.10 -4.21 16.31
N ILE A 129 -2.05 -5.01 15.84
CA ILE A 129 -2.56 -4.92 14.46
C ILE A 129 -3.03 -3.49 14.17
N SER A 130 -3.83 -2.94 15.08
CA SER A 130 -4.35 -1.58 14.99
C SER A 130 -3.22 -0.54 14.98
N TYR A 131 -2.21 -0.73 15.83
CA TYR A 131 -1.01 0.11 15.93
C TYR A 131 -0.18 0.09 14.64
N TYR A 132 0.25 -1.07 14.16
CA TYR A 132 1.07 -1.17 12.94
C TYR A 132 0.32 -0.68 11.70
N PHE A 133 -0.98 -0.97 11.60
CA PHE A 133 -1.82 -0.40 10.56
C PHE A 133 -1.86 1.13 10.62
N ALA A 134 -2.00 1.71 11.82
CA ALA A 134 -2.00 3.16 12.00
C ALA A 134 -0.64 3.80 11.65
N LEU A 135 0.48 3.13 11.95
CA LEU A 135 1.80 3.56 11.50
C LEU A 135 1.86 3.65 9.98
N GLY A 136 1.44 2.58 9.27
CA GLY A 136 1.41 2.55 7.82
C GLY A 136 0.46 3.59 7.21
N LEU A 137 -0.71 3.79 7.82
CA LEU A 137 -1.68 4.80 7.39
C LEU A 137 -1.08 6.21 7.38
N ASN A 138 -0.28 6.55 8.39
CA ASN A 138 0.34 7.86 8.53
C ASN A 138 1.62 8.00 7.69
N LEU A 139 2.45 6.96 7.67
CA LEU A 139 3.74 6.97 6.96
C LEU A 139 3.60 6.69 5.47
N GLY A 140 2.44 6.22 4.99
CA GLY A 140 2.26 5.79 3.59
C GLY A 140 2.77 6.80 2.55
N LYS A 141 2.59 8.10 2.80
CA LYS A 141 3.07 9.17 1.90
C LYS A 141 4.56 9.08 1.56
N ILE A 142 5.43 8.60 2.46
CA ILE A 142 6.87 8.50 2.20
C ILE A 142 7.20 7.45 1.13
N PHE A 143 6.29 6.50 0.89
CA PHE A 143 6.42 5.48 -0.14
C PHE A 143 5.68 5.84 -1.43
N LYS A 144 4.95 6.96 -1.45
CA LYS A 144 4.28 7.44 -2.64
C LYS A 144 5.33 8.07 -3.55
N GLY A 145 5.78 7.32 -4.56
CA GLY A 145 6.68 7.85 -5.58
C GLY A 145 6.08 9.09 -6.23
N GLY A 146 6.90 10.12 -6.45
CA GLY A 146 6.55 11.24 -7.34
C GLY A 146 6.43 12.63 -6.70
N ASP A 147 6.28 12.78 -5.39
CA ASP A 147 6.21 14.11 -4.75
C ASP A 147 7.50 14.42 -3.98
N LYS A 148 8.52 14.89 -4.70
CA LYS A 148 9.70 15.58 -4.13
C LYS A 148 9.54 17.11 -4.15
N ASN A 149 8.31 17.60 -4.09
CA ASN A 149 8.01 19.02 -4.06
C ASN A 149 7.23 19.35 -2.79
N GLU A 150 7.95 19.43 -1.66
CA GLU A 150 7.69 20.46 -0.65
C GLU A 150 8.68 21.60 -0.89
#